data_AF-A0A9J6C0G2-F1
#
_entry.id   AF-A0A9J6C0G2-F1
#
_cell.length_a   1.000
_cell.length_b   1.000
_cell.length_c   1.000
_cell.angle_alpha   90.00
_cell.angle_beta   90.00
_cell.angle_gamma   90.00
#
_symmetry.space_group_name_H-M   'P 1'
#
loop_
_entity.id
_entity.type
_entity.pdbx_description
1 polymer ?
#
loop_
_entity_poly.entity_id
_entity_poly.type
_entity_poly.pdbx_seq_one_letter_code
_entity_poly.pdbx_strand_id
1 'polypeptide(L)'
;METDQQLLEKNVSPSEIKQYSPMAKEWWNTKDGPMYILHDMNKMRLDLVFDGLISNWCLKSWQERAKCISRIKNFRPWLCGGILVEALAKLKAEVTGLDPNEALLEVAKEHIETQEDIRGKCSLFT
;
A
#
# COMPACT_ATOMS: atom_id res chain seq x y z
N MET A 1 15.00 -19.70 18.38
CA MET A 1 14.06 -18.81 17.67
C MET A 1 14.12 -19.18 16.20
N GLU A 2 12.98 -19.16 15.51
CA GLU A 2 12.96 -19.24 14.04
C GLU A 2 13.71 -18.01 13.46
N THR A 3 14.42 -18.20 12.36
CA THR A 3 15.07 -17.10 11.61
C THR A 3 14.04 -16.37 10.75
N ASP A 4 14.32 -15.12 10.37
CA ASP A 4 13.44 -14.35 9.47
C ASP A 4 13.17 -15.09 8.16
N GLN A 5 14.16 -15.81 7.64
CA GLN A 5 14.01 -16.61 6.42
C GLN A 5 13.03 -17.78 6.61
N GLN A 6 13.09 -18.47 7.75
CA GLN A 6 12.13 -19.53 8.08
C GLN A 6 10.71 -18.99 8.25
N LEU A 7 10.57 -17.78 8.79
CA LEU A 7 9.27 -17.12 8.91
C LEU A 7 8.71 -16.72 7.55
N LEU A 8 9.54 -16.24 6.63
CA LEU A 8 9.13 -15.91 5.26
C LEU A 8 8.63 -17.14 4.51
N GLU A 9 9.39 -18.24 4.53
CA GLU A 9 9.01 -19.49 3.84
C GLU A 9 7.68 -20.07 4.36
N LYS A 10 7.35 -19.82 5.63
CA LYS A 10 6.11 -20.29 6.27
C LYS A 10 4.91 -19.38 6.02
N ASN A 11 5.12 -18.07 5.91
CA ASN A 11 4.06 -17.07 5.88
C ASN A 11 3.88 -16.38 4.51
N VAL A 12 4.72 -16.70 3.53
CA VAL A 12 4.59 -16.22 2.15
C VAL A 12 4.18 -17.39 1.26
N SER A 13 3.10 -17.21 0.51
CA SER A 13 2.60 -18.24 -0.42
C SER A 13 3.27 -18.12 -1.79
N PRO A 14 4.08 -19.09 -2.23
CA PRO A 14 4.71 -19.04 -3.55
C PRO A 14 3.69 -19.08 -4.69
N SER A 15 2.52 -19.70 -4.48
CA SER A 15 1.46 -19.76 -5.48
C SER A 15 0.80 -18.40 -5.71
N GLU A 16 0.66 -17.59 -4.64
CA GLU A 16 0.13 -16.22 -4.77
C GLU A 16 1.10 -15.33 -5.54
N ILE A 17 2.40 -15.40 -5.23
CA ILE A 17 3.43 -14.68 -5.99
C ILE A 17 3.33 -15.05 -7.47
N LYS A 18 3.35 -16.35 -7.79
CA LYS A 18 3.24 -16.84 -9.18
C LYS A 18 1.96 -16.39 -9.88
N GLN A 19 0.84 -16.29 -9.16
CA GLN A 19 -0.43 -15.84 -9.72
C GLN A 19 -0.42 -14.34 -10.05
N TYR A 20 0.13 -13.50 -9.18
CA TYR A 20 0.05 -12.04 -9.31
C TYR A 20 1.21 -11.41 -10.09
N SER A 21 2.41 -11.99 -10.09
CA SER A 21 3.56 -11.42 -10.81
C SER A 21 3.30 -11.15 -12.29
N PRO A 22 2.60 -12.03 -13.07
CA PRO A 22 2.30 -11.77 -14.47
C PRO A 22 1.36 -10.57 -14.69
N MET A 23 0.56 -10.21 -13.67
CA MET A 23 -0.41 -9.11 -13.73
C MET A 23 0.23 -7.75 -13.44
N ALA A 24 1.49 -7.72 -12.97
CA ALA A 24 2.16 -6.51 -12.50
C ALA A 24 2.17 -5.37 -13.55
N LYS A 25 2.42 -5.68 -14.82
CA LYS A 25 2.51 -4.65 -15.88
C LYS A 25 1.20 -3.90 -16.11
N GLU A 26 0.06 -4.56 -15.90
CA GLU A 26 -1.28 -4.00 -16.05
C GLU A 26 -1.89 -3.57 -14.71
N TRP A 27 -1.10 -3.59 -13.61
CA TRP A 27 -1.61 -3.37 -12.26
C TRP A 27 -2.26 -2.00 -12.07
N TRP A 28 -1.77 -0.99 -12.79
CA TRP A 28 -2.26 0.39 -12.77
C TRP A 28 -3.24 0.72 -13.91
N ASN A 29 -3.68 -0.27 -14.69
CA ASN A 29 -4.75 -0.08 -15.66
C ASN A 29 -6.11 -0.06 -14.94
N THR A 30 -6.65 1.15 -14.76
CA THR A 30 -7.85 1.42 -13.96
C THR A 30 -9.17 1.09 -14.66
N LYS A 31 -9.15 0.83 -15.96
CA LYS A 31 -10.38 0.58 -16.74
C LYS A 31 -10.61 -0.90 -17.02
N ASP A 32 -9.59 -1.56 -17.57
CA ASP A 32 -9.71 -2.94 -18.09
C ASP A 32 -8.59 -3.84 -17.56
N GLY A 33 -7.83 -3.38 -16.55
CA GLY A 33 -6.75 -4.13 -15.93
C GLY A 33 -7.24 -5.21 -14.96
N PRO A 34 -6.38 -6.20 -14.63
CA PRO A 34 -6.74 -7.29 -13.72
C PRO A 34 -7.14 -6.81 -12.32
N MET A 35 -6.68 -5.61 -11.92
CA MET A 35 -6.91 -5.04 -10.60
C MET A 35 -7.83 -3.80 -10.62
N TYR A 36 -8.62 -3.58 -11.68
CA TYR A 36 -9.50 -2.40 -11.78
C TYR A 36 -10.44 -2.26 -10.56
N ILE A 37 -11.00 -3.36 -10.07
CA ILE A 37 -11.86 -3.38 -8.87
C ILE A 37 -11.11 -2.85 -7.64
N LEU A 38 -9.81 -3.15 -7.53
CA LEU A 38 -9.00 -2.69 -6.42
C LEU A 38 -8.85 -1.16 -6.44
N HIS A 39 -8.75 -0.56 -7.62
CA HIS A 39 -8.76 0.90 -7.80
C HIS A 39 -10.10 1.50 -7.41
N ASP A 40 -11.20 0.95 -7.90
CA ASP A 40 -12.57 1.43 -7.60
C ASP A 40 -12.87 1.36 -6.09
N MET A 41 -12.45 0.27 -5.44
CA MET A 41 -12.63 0.07 -4.01
C MET A 41 -11.69 0.95 -3.16
N ASN A 42 -10.67 1.59 -3.73
CA ASN A 42 -9.63 2.26 -2.95
C ASN A 42 -10.19 3.38 -2.06
N LYS A 43 -11.20 4.12 -2.55
CA LYS A 43 -11.87 5.15 -1.74
C LYS A 43 -12.51 4.54 -0.48
N MET A 44 -13.24 3.44 -0.64
CA MET A 44 -13.89 2.75 0.49
C MET A 44 -12.84 2.18 1.46
N ARG A 45 -11.73 1.63 0.94
CA ARG A 45 -10.63 1.13 1.78
C ARG A 45 -9.99 2.24 2.60
N LEU A 46 -9.78 3.42 2.03
CA LEU A 46 -9.33 4.59 2.78
C LEU A 46 -10.33 4.95 3.89
N ASP A 47 -11.62 5.02 3.57
CA ASP A 47 -12.67 5.31 4.56
C ASP A 47 -12.62 4.32 5.73
N LEU A 48 -12.51 3.02 5.45
CA LEU A 48 -12.36 1.98 6.47
C LEU A 48 -11.10 2.17 7.35
N VAL A 49 -9.96 2.50 6.75
CA VAL A 49 -8.72 2.78 7.49
C VAL A 49 -8.92 3.98 8.43
N PHE A 50 -9.51 5.06 7.95
CA PHE A 50 -9.77 6.25 8.77
C PHE A 50 -10.77 5.96 9.90
N ASP A 51 -11.85 5.24 9.61
CA ASP A 51 -12.86 4.86 10.61
C ASP A 51 -12.24 3.97 11.69
N GLY A 52 -11.37 3.03 11.30
CA GLY A 52 -10.60 2.21 12.24
C GLY A 52 -9.67 3.03 13.13
N LEU A 53 -8.94 3.99 12.55
CA LEU A 53 -8.05 4.88 13.29
C LEU A 53 -8.81 5.81 14.26
N ILE A 54 -9.99 6.27 13.87
CA ILE A 54 -10.87 7.07 14.74
C ILE A 54 -11.41 6.22 15.89
N SER A 55 -11.92 5.03 15.57
CA SER A 55 -12.50 4.10 16.55
C SER A 55 -11.49 3.63 17.60
N ASN A 56 -10.21 3.53 17.21
CA ASN A 56 -9.11 3.18 18.11
C ASN A 56 -8.43 4.40 18.75
N TRP A 57 -9.06 5.59 18.68
CA TRP A 57 -8.57 6.83 19.28
C TRP A 57 -7.21 7.31 18.78
N CYS A 58 -6.71 6.74 17.68
CA CYS A 58 -5.49 7.21 17.01
C CYS A 58 -5.73 8.57 16.34
N LEU A 59 -6.94 8.78 15.82
CA LEU A 59 -7.40 10.04 15.22
C LEU A 59 -8.69 10.52 15.88
N LYS A 60 -8.98 11.83 15.82
CA LYS A 60 -10.28 12.38 16.21
C LYS A 60 -11.14 12.62 14.98
N SER A 61 -12.44 12.36 15.08
CA SER A 61 -13.38 12.43 13.95
C SER A 61 -13.55 13.81 13.32
N TRP A 62 -13.31 14.88 14.09
CA TRP A 62 -13.38 16.27 13.63
C TRP A 62 -12.09 16.79 13.01
N GLN A 63 -11.02 15.99 12.96
CA GLN A 63 -9.77 16.41 12.36
C GLN A 63 -9.77 16.14 10.84
N GLU A 64 -9.19 17.05 10.07
CA GLU A 64 -8.98 16.85 8.63
C GLU A 64 -8.05 15.66 8.37
N ARG A 65 -8.50 14.72 7.51
CA ARG A 65 -7.79 13.46 7.21
C ARG A 65 -6.33 13.63 6.82
N ALA A 66 -6.02 14.63 5.98
CA ALA A 66 -4.64 14.90 5.54
C ALA A 66 -3.73 15.38 6.70
N LYS A 67 -4.24 16.24 7.59
CA LYS A 67 -3.49 16.69 8.78
C LYS A 67 -3.28 15.57 9.79
N CYS A 68 -4.23 14.64 9.88
CA CYS A 68 -4.17 13.46 10.74
C CYS A 68 -3.12 12.43 10.32
N ILE A 69 -3.21 11.98 9.07
CA ILE A 69 -2.42 10.82 8.60
C ILE A 69 -0.92 11.14 8.55
N SER A 70 -0.56 12.41 8.30
CA SER A 70 0.84 12.90 8.38
C SER A 70 1.50 12.69 9.75
N ARG A 71 0.73 12.47 10.81
CA ARG A 71 1.23 12.24 12.18
C ARG A 71 1.40 10.76 12.51
N ILE A 72 0.87 9.87 11.68
CA ILE A 72 0.96 8.43 11.89
C ILE A 72 2.35 7.99 11.43
N LYS A 73 3.24 7.79 12.40
CA LYS A 73 4.59 7.26 12.15
C LYS A 73 4.52 5.75 11.99
N ASN A 74 5.37 5.21 11.12
CA ASN A 74 5.56 3.76 10.92
C ASN A 74 4.32 3.00 10.42
N PHE A 75 3.41 3.65 9.70
CA PHE A 75 2.30 2.94 9.06
C PHE A 75 2.83 2.02 7.97
N ARG A 76 2.62 0.70 8.14
CA ARG A 76 3.15 -0.36 7.28
C ARG A 76 2.06 -1.21 6.63
N PRO A 77 1.31 -0.67 5.65
CA PRO A 77 0.32 -1.45 4.94
C PRO A 77 1.00 -2.43 3.98
N TRP A 78 0.36 -3.58 3.78
CA TRP A 78 0.65 -4.43 2.62
C TRP A 78 0.33 -3.65 1.35
N LEU A 79 1.28 -3.66 0.41
CA LEU A 79 1.35 -2.72 -0.69
C LEU A 79 0.30 -3.00 -1.77
N CYS A 80 0.12 -4.28 -2.11
CA CYS A 80 -0.73 -4.74 -3.19
C CYS A 80 -0.52 -3.89 -4.46
N GLY A 81 0.75 -3.73 -4.87
CA GLY A 81 1.18 -2.94 -6.03
C GLY A 81 1.03 -1.41 -5.93
N GLY A 82 0.86 -0.84 -4.73
CA GLY A 82 1.08 0.58 -4.46
C GLY A 82 -0.18 1.45 -4.35
N ILE A 83 -1.36 0.91 -4.66
CA ILE A 83 -2.61 1.67 -4.80
C ILE A 83 -3.03 2.39 -3.50
N LEU A 84 -2.98 1.69 -2.37
CA LEU A 84 -3.32 2.29 -1.08
C LEU A 84 -2.20 3.21 -0.58
N VAL A 85 -0.94 2.81 -0.80
CA VAL A 85 0.23 3.59 -0.38
C VAL A 85 0.28 4.95 -1.07
N GLU A 86 0.06 4.98 -2.38
CA GLU A 86 -0.05 6.24 -3.13
C GLU A 86 -1.12 7.14 -2.52
N ALA A 87 -2.32 6.61 -2.30
CA ALA A 87 -3.44 7.42 -1.85
C ALA A 87 -3.21 7.99 -0.44
N LEU A 88 -2.55 7.24 0.44
CA LEU A 88 -2.12 7.71 1.75
C LEU A 88 -1.00 8.76 1.65
N ALA A 89 -0.03 8.58 0.76
CA ALA A 89 1.04 9.53 0.54
C ALA A 89 0.54 10.86 -0.06
N LYS A 90 -0.47 10.81 -0.94
CA LYS A 90 -1.18 11.99 -1.47
C LYS A 90 -1.89 12.77 -0.36
N LEU A 91 -2.37 12.06 0.67
CA LEU A 91 -2.88 12.64 1.92
C LEU A 91 -1.76 13.10 2.89
N LYS A 92 -0.51 13.17 2.42
CA LYS A 92 0.68 13.66 3.13
C LYS A 92 1.16 12.74 4.26
N ALA A 93 0.78 11.46 4.26
CA ALA A 93 1.43 10.47 5.11
C ALA A 93 2.82 10.12 4.61
N GLU A 94 3.72 9.81 5.53
CA GLU A 94 4.92 9.02 5.26
C GLU A 94 4.55 7.55 5.43
N VAL A 95 4.67 6.76 4.36
CA VAL A 95 4.14 5.40 4.31
C VAL A 95 5.26 4.45 3.97
N THR A 96 5.38 3.36 4.72
CA THR A 96 6.26 2.27 4.36
C THR A 96 5.44 1.11 3.84
N GLY A 97 5.61 0.77 2.58
CA GLY A 97 4.87 -0.29 1.95
C GLY A 97 5.65 -1.60 1.89
N LEU A 98 4.97 -2.72 2.15
CA LEU A 98 5.57 -4.07 2.15
C LEU A 98 4.88 -4.98 1.13
N ASP A 99 5.65 -5.70 0.32
CA ASP A 99 5.11 -6.72 -0.59
C ASP A 99 6.16 -7.81 -0.87
N PRO A 100 5.86 -9.10 -0.60
CA PRO A 100 6.80 -10.18 -0.89
C PRO A 100 6.97 -10.44 -2.39
N ASN A 101 6.10 -9.88 -3.26
CA ASN A 101 6.21 -10.03 -4.70
C ASN A 101 7.04 -8.90 -5.30
N GLU A 102 8.29 -9.19 -5.64
CA GLU A 102 9.23 -8.22 -6.22
C GLU A 102 8.68 -7.54 -7.48
N ALA A 103 7.96 -8.26 -8.34
CA ALA A 103 7.39 -7.68 -9.57
C ALA A 103 6.32 -6.60 -9.27
N LEU A 104 5.52 -6.78 -8.22
CA LEU A 104 4.56 -5.76 -7.79
C LEU A 104 5.26 -4.58 -7.10
N LEU A 105 6.34 -4.87 -6.37
CA LEU A 105 7.14 -3.85 -5.72
C LEU A 105 7.83 -2.93 -6.73
N GLU A 106 8.39 -3.49 -7.80
CA GLU A 106 9.01 -2.73 -8.90
C GLU A 106 8.00 -1.81 -9.57
N VAL A 107 6.85 -2.34 -9.98
CA VAL A 107 5.79 -1.53 -10.61
C VAL A 107 5.30 -0.42 -9.69
N ALA A 108 5.16 -0.68 -8.39
CA ALA A 108 4.80 0.35 -7.43
C ALA A 108 5.88 1.44 -7.27
N LYS A 109 7.16 1.05 -7.23
CA LYS A 109 8.29 1.99 -7.19
C LYS A 109 8.32 2.87 -8.44
N GLU A 110 8.22 2.26 -9.62
CA GLU A 110 8.16 2.98 -10.89
C GLU A 110 6.99 3.97 -10.91
N HIS A 111 5.79 3.52 -10.51
CA HIS A 111 4.61 4.37 -10.48
C HIS A 111 4.75 5.57 -9.53
N ILE A 112 5.27 5.35 -8.33
CA ILE A 112 5.46 6.40 -7.33
C ILE A 112 6.58 7.37 -7.73
N GLU A 113 7.67 6.90 -8.33
CA GLU A 113 8.80 7.75 -8.72
C GLU A 113 8.39 8.80 -9.78
N THR A 114 7.40 8.48 -10.62
CA THR A 114 6.84 9.45 -11.57
C THR A 114 6.02 10.58 -10.93
N GLN A 115 5.73 10.49 -9.63
CA GLN A 115 4.86 11.43 -8.91
C GLN A 115 5.65 12.31 -7.94
N GLU A 116 5.97 13.53 -8.38
CA GLU A 116 6.83 14.46 -7.64
C GLU A 116 6.32 14.81 -6.23
N ASP A 117 5.01 14.83 -6.01
CA ASP A 117 4.40 15.25 -4.76
C ASP A 117 4.44 14.18 -3.65
N ILE A 118 4.76 12.93 -4.01
CA ILE A 118 4.76 11.76 -3.11
C ILE A 118 6.02 10.89 -3.15
N ARG A 119 6.88 10.98 -4.17
CA ARG A 119 8.07 10.09 -4.30
C ARG A 119 8.98 10.08 -3.06
N GLY A 120 9.12 11.22 -2.38
CA GLY A 120 9.91 11.35 -1.14
C GLY A 120 9.20 10.90 0.14
N LYS A 121 7.98 10.35 0.05
CA LYS A 121 7.13 9.98 1.20
C LYS A 121 6.83 8.50 1.29
N CYS A 122 7.29 7.71 0.32
CA CYS A 122 7.01 6.29 0.22
C CYS A 122 8.33 5.51 0.30
N SER A 123 8.41 4.59 1.25
CA SER A 123 9.53 3.64 1.35
C SER A 123 9.00 2.24 1.08
N LEU A 124 9.54 1.54 0.08
CA LEU A 124 8.97 0.28 -0.43
C LEU A 124 9.94 -0.89 -0.27
N PHE A 125 9.54 -1.93 0.46
CA PHE A 125 10.36 -3.10 0.79
C PHE A 125 9.65 -4.43 0.56
N THR A 126 10.44 -5.50 0.47
CA THR A 126 9.99 -6.90 0.56
C THR A 126 9.83 -7.33 2.01
#